data_AF-A0A535B938-F1
#
_entry.id   AF-A0A535B938-F1
#
_cell.length_a   1.000
_cell.length_b   1.000
_cell.length_c   1.000
_cell.angle_alpha   90.00
_cell.angle_beta   90.00
_cell.angle_gamma   90.00
#
_symmetry.space_group_name_H-M   'P 1'
#
loop_
_entity.id
_entity.type
_entity.pdbx_description
1 polymer ?
#
loop_
_entity_poly.entity_id
_entity_poly.type
_entity_poly.pdbx_seq_one_letter_code
_entity_poly.pdbx_strand_id
1 'polypeptide(L)'
;MQAQRATGTLQVRNGGEAFSLFFLFGHLFHAYGNGSQGEEAVFEPLAWRQGDYTFDPKSKLPTEETITAPTADILAEAKRRGVPGASDNGTVAAATRPAPAPAAQPAPQPQVNERPVVSQQQPPAPTAQAQPTPEDGPPATELYPLPVGKLVYESLKTAFVDFPKLLRSLSSDHLTGYLRLTGAASRGMILFYQGSLIESFYDGGAVVSTGRTAFSLFKNDVDRGEGSMDVIELSAEVVTAIYQLLTAPTILQGLLARFVDVRALLAYLQEEKIHGSLLVRAPDEMGIVLLRDGALLGAFTRGQPQLMQDPEIVTRLCADAKTRIEVKAVADLEEPESVSLEEMLAMTPSVPATTYRPAPAQPAAAPAPAAPRAQNYQPAPAPAAPASNEPDIDWPALMSQLNQMADAALQNRSKKVKEMLASTEHNLDGLDRTIDRISQTSIMFVDPARLTNLANEMRQLVEEQR
;
A
#
# COMPACT_ATOMS: atom_id res chain seq x y z
N MET A 1 -3.12 -24.88 7.79
CA MET A 1 -3.21 -23.62 8.57
C MET A 1 -1.98 -22.74 8.38
N GLN A 2 -0.78 -23.24 8.69
CA GLN A 2 0.47 -22.48 8.58
C GLN A 2 0.78 -22.03 7.13
N ALA A 3 0.70 -22.95 6.15
CA ALA A 3 0.91 -22.64 4.73
C ALA A 3 -0.13 -21.67 4.14
N GLN A 4 -1.34 -21.60 4.73
CA GLN A 4 -2.43 -20.73 4.30
C GLN A 4 -2.51 -19.44 5.14
N ARG A 5 -1.60 -19.25 6.11
CA ARG A 5 -1.59 -18.13 7.08
C ARG A 5 -2.97 -17.86 7.71
N ALA A 6 -3.73 -18.93 7.95
CA ALA A 6 -5.12 -18.82 8.39
C ALA A 6 -5.21 -18.28 9.83
N THR A 7 -6.12 -17.33 10.05
CA THR A 7 -6.42 -16.74 11.37
C THR A 7 -7.81 -17.18 11.82
N GLY A 8 -7.93 -17.65 13.06
CA GLY A 8 -9.19 -18.16 13.61
C GLY A 8 -8.97 -19.25 14.64
N THR A 9 -10.07 -19.86 15.10
CA THR A 9 -10.02 -20.89 16.13
C THR A 9 -10.21 -22.26 15.51
N LEU A 10 -9.25 -23.16 15.74
CA LEU A 10 -9.36 -24.58 15.44
C LEU A 10 -9.83 -25.30 16.70
N GLN A 11 -11.03 -25.86 16.66
CA GLN A 11 -11.50 -26.78 17.69
C GLN A 11 -11.16 -28.21 17.29
N VAL A 12 -10.53 -28.96 18.18
CA VAL A 12 -10.18 -30.38 18.00
C VAL A 12 -10.87 -31.17 19.11
N ARG A 13 -11.55 -32.26 18.75
CA ARG A 13 -12.35 -33.08 19.68
C ARG A 13 -12.06 -34.56 19.48
N ASN A 14 -11.90 -35.29 20.57
CA ASN A 14 -11.75 -36.75 20.55
C ASN A 14 -12.24 -37.35 21.87
N GLY A 15 -13.07 -38.39 21.83
CA GLY A 15 -13.41 -39.19 23.01
C GLY A 15 -14.06 -38.44 24.20
N GLY A 16 -14.62 -37.25 24.00
CA GLY A 16 -15.19 -36.40 25.06
C GLY A 16 -14.29 -35.24 25.51
N GLU A 17 -13.03 -35.21 25.06
CA GLU A 17 -12.09 -34.13 25.29
C GLU A 17 -12.12 -33.14 24.13
N ALA A 18 -11.96 -31.84 24.43
CA ALA A 18 -11.99 -30.78 23.44
C ALA A 18 -10.91 -29.73 23.72
N PHE A 19 -10.14 -29.39 22.69
CA PHE A 19 -9.11 -28.37 22.71
C PHE A 19 -9.45 -27.27 21.72
N SER A 20 -9.22 -26.03 22.14
CA SER A 20 -9.33 -24.84 21.29
C SER A 20 -7.93 -24.30 21.05
N LEU A 21 -7.51 -24.35 19.78
CA LEU A 21 -6.22 -23.89 19.28
C LEU A 21 -6.47 -22.61 18.47
N PHE A 22 -5.94 -21.49 18.94
CA PHE A 22 -6.14 -20.19 18.33
C PHE A 22 -4.96 -19.89 17.42
N PHE A 23 -5.27 -19.66 16.15
CA PHE A 23 -4.29 -19.32 15.14
C PHE A 23 -4.38 -17.83 14.80
N LEU A 24 -3.24 -17.15 14.81
CA LEU A 24 -3.07 -15.79 14.34
C LEU A 24 -2.02 -15.81 13.22
N PHE A 25 -2.43 -15.48 11.99
CA PHE A 25 -1.58 -15.54 10.79
C PHE A 25 -0.91 -16.90 10.54
N GLY A 26 -1.56 -17.99 10.95
CA GLY A 26 -1.00 -19.34 10.85
C GLY A 26 -0.03 -19.72 11.97
N HIS A 27 0.23 -18.81 12.92
CA HIS A 27 0.97 -19.08 14.16
C HIS A 27 0.01 -19.48 15.26
N LEU A 28 0.43 -20.42 16.10
CA LEU A 28 -0.34 -20.82 17.26
C LEU A 28 -0.16 -19.75 18.35
N PHE A 29 -1.22 -19.03 18.66
CA PHE A 29 -1.21 -17.85 19.52
C PHE A 29 -1.67 -18.17 20.95
N HIS A 30 -2.66 -19.04 21.06
CA HIS A 30 -3.21 -19.47 22.33
C HIS A 30 -3.74 -20.89 22.19
N ALA A 31 -3.67 -21.68 23.26
CA ALA A 31 -4.35 -22.97 23.32
C ALA A 31 -4.93 -23.19 24.71
N TYR A 32 -6.11 -23.77 24.77
CA TYR A 32 -6.66 -24.27 26.03
C TYR A 32 -7.55 -25.49 25.77
N GLY A 33 -7.63 -26.37 26.76
CA GLY A 33 -8.52 -27.52 26.75
C GLY A 33 -8.24 -28.44 27.93
N ASN A 34 -9.28 -29.12 28.42
CA ASN A 34 -9.17 -30.12 29.49
C ASN A 34 -8.45 -29.66 30.78
N GLY A 35 -8.53 -28.36 31.12
CA GLY A 35 -7.85 -27.79 32.28
C GLY A 35 -6.40 -27.36 32.06
N SER A 36 -5.85 -27.56 30.87
CA SER A 36 -4.52 -27.13 30.44
C SER A 36 -4.61 -25.87 29.56
N GLN A 37 -3.60 -24.99 29.64
CA GLN A 37 -3.47 -23.75 28.86
C GLN A 37 -2.03 -23.60 28.33
N GLY A 38 -1.87 -22.93 27.19
CA GLY A 38 -0.57 -22.68 26.56
C GLY A 38 -0.01 -23.91 25.83
N GLU A 39 1.31 -24.02 25.77
CA GLU A 39 2.02 -25.06 24.99
C GLU A 39 1.64 -26.49 25.42
N GLU A 40 1.41 -26.73 26.71
CA GLU A 40 1.00 -28.05 27.22
C GLU A 40 -0.39 -28.47 26.69
N ALA A 41 -1.30 -27.52 26.46
CA ALA A 41 -2.61 -27.80 25.85
C ALA A 41 -2.53 -28.14 24.35
N VAL A 42 -1.35 -28.03 23.72
CA VAL A 42 -1.13 -28.35 22.31
C VAL A 42 -0.67 -29.80 22.14
N PHE A 43 0.08 -30.33 23.10
CA PHE A 43 0.69 -31.66 22.97
C PHE A 43 -0.34 -32.80 23.07
N GLU A 44 -1.37 -32.65 23.90
CA GLU A 44 -2.46 -33.64 24.03
C GLU A 44 -3.21 -33.88 22.72
N PRO A 45 -3.78 -32.86 22.05
CA PRO A 45 -4.46 -33.07 20.77
C PRO A 45 -3.50 -33.50 19.65
N LEU A 46 -2.21 -33.12 19.70
CA LEU A 46 -1.20 -33.60 18.74
C LEU A 46 -0.89 -35.11 18.87
N ALA A 47 -1.17 -35.72 20.03
CA ALA A 47 -0.96 -37.15 20.25
C ALA A 47 -2.12 -38.01 19.70
N TRP A 48 -3.26 -37.41 19.39
CA TRP A 48 -4.43 -38.12 18.90
C TRP A 48 -4.24 -38.60 17.46
N ARG A 49 -4.57 -39.86 17.20
CA ARG A 49 -4.56 -40.46 15.84
C ARG A 49 -5.89 -40.32 15.11
N GLN A 50 -6.97 -40.03 15.83
CA GLN A 50 -8.33 -39.85 15.32
C GLN A 50 -8.97 -38.71 16.11
N GLY A 51 -9.83 -37.92 15.47
CA GLY A 51 -10.53 -36.81 16.10
C GLY A 51 -11.22 -35.94 15.06
N ASP A 52 -12.27 -35.25 15.50
CA ASP A 52 -12.99 -34.28 14.69
C ASP A 52 -12.33 -32.90 14.86
N TYR A 53 -12.23 -32.15 13.76
CA TYR A 53 -11.72 -30.79 13.79
C TYR A 53 -12.60 -29.83 13.00
N THR A 54 -12.80 -28.64 13.57
CA THR A 54 -13.57 -27.56 12.94
C THR A 54 -12.79 -26.27 13.06
N PHE A 55 -12.67 -25.53 11.97
CA PHE A 55 -12.02 -24.22 11.95
C PHE A 55 -13.02 -23.10 11.75
N ASP A 56 -13.02 -22.13 12.65
CA ASP A 56 -13.84 -20.92 12.57
C ASP A 56 -12.95 -19.68 12.32
N PRO A 57 -12.93 -19.14 11.08
CA PRO A 57 -12.13 -17.96 10.72
C PRO A 57 -12.71 -16.63 11.27
N LYS A 58 -13.95 -16.63 11.80
CA LYS A 58 -14.61 -15.43 12.34
C LYS A 58 -14.62 -15.40 13.87
N SER A 59 -13.98 -16.38 14.50
CA SER A 59 -13.93 -16.51 15.95
C SER A 59 -13.16 -15.35 16.58
N LYS A 60 -13.66 -14.81 17.69
CA LYS A 60 -12.94 -13.80 18.47
C LYS A 60 -11.74 -14.45 19.14
N LEU A 61 -10.56 -13.95 18.83
CA LEU A 61 -9.31 -14.41 19.44
C LEU A 61 -9.19 -13.83 20.86
N PRO A 62 -8.68 -14.62 21.83
CA PRO A 62 -8.28 -14.11 23.14
C PRO A 62 -7.29 -12.96 23.02
N THR A 63 -7.27 -12.05 23.99
CA THR A 63 -6.26 -10.98 24.07
C THR A 63 -4.95 -11.44 24.72
N GLU A 64 -4.94 -12.63 25.32
CA GLU A 64 -3.80 -13.20 26.04
C GLU A 64 -3.08 -14.23 25.16
N GLU A 65 -1.78 -13.99 24.94
CA GLU A 65 -0.88 -14.93 24.29
C GLU A 65 -0.36 -15.93 25.33
N THR A 66 -0.58 -17.22 25.09
CA THR A 66 -0.12 -18.28 26.00
C THR A 66 0.94 -19.18 25.39
N ILE A 67 1.28 -18.92 24.14
CA ILE A 67 2.21 -19.71 23.35
C ILE A 67 3.27 -18.76 22.85
N THR A 68 4.47 -18.91 23.38
CA THR A 68 5.59 -18.02 23.10
C THR A 68 6.60 -18.65 22.15
N ALA A 69 6.63 -19.98 22.08
CA ALA A 69 7.46 -20.69 21.11
C ALA A 69 6.86 -20.67 19.70
N PRO A 70 7.69 -20.56 18.64
CA PRO A 70 7.25 -20.79 17.27
C PRO A 70 6.59 -22.16 17.10
N THR A 71 5.53 -22.26 16.29
CA THR A 71 4.83 -23.53 16.00
C THR A 71 5.80 -24.65 15.55
N ALA A 72 6.87 -24.30 14.84
CA ALA A 72 7.90 -25.25 14.42
C ALA A 72 8.68 -25.86 15.61
N ASP A 73 8.98 -25.05 16.63
CA ASP A 73 9.67 -25.49 17.83
C ASP A 73 8.75 -26.35 18.71
N ILE A 74 7.45 -26.00 18.79
CA ILE A 74 6.44 -26.82 19.46
C ILE A 74 6.31 -28.20 18.79
N LEU A 75 6.30 -28.26 17.45
CA LEU A 75 6.27 -29.53 16.72
C LEU A 75 7.58 -30.32 16.89
N ALA A 76 8.73 -29.64 16.91
CA ALA A 76 10.02 -30.27 17.18
C ALA A 76 10.11 -30.82 18.60
N GLU A 77 9.54 -30.12 19.58
CA GLU A 77 9.43 -30.56 20.97
C GLU A 77 8.45 -31.73 21.13
N ALA A 78 7.29 -31.69 20.44
CA ALA A 78 6.37 -32.83 20.37
C ALA A 78 7.06 -34.09 19.81
N LYS A 79 7.89 -33.92 18.77
CA LYS A 79 8.70 -35.02 18.21
C LYS A 79 9.73 -35.55 19.21
N ARG A 80 10.40 -34.68 19.97
CA ARG A 80 11.33 -35.07 21.05
C ARG A 80 10.64 -35.84 22.18
N ARG A 81 9.40 -35.47 22.51
CA ARG A 81 8.55 -36.16 23.50
C ARG A 81 7.96 -37.48 23.00
N GLY A 82 8.23 -37.86 21.75
CA GLY A 82 7.72 -39.11 21.16
C GLY A 82 6.23 -39.07 20.80
N VAL A 83 5.65 -37.87 20.62
CA VAL A 83 4.26 -37.70 20.21
C VAL A 83 4.10 -38.22 18.77
N PRO A 84 3.28 -39.27 18.53
CA PRO A 84 3.27 -39.99 17.26
C PRO A 84 2.79 -39.18 16.05
N GLY A 85 2.11 -38.04 16.25
CA GLY A 85 1.64 -37.15 15.18
C GLY A 85 2.69 -36.15 14.64
N ALA A 86 3.90 -36.10 15.21
CA ALA A 86 4.91 -35.07 14.90
C ALA A 86 5.98 -35.50 13.86
N SER A 87 5.81 -36.62 13.16
CA SER A 87 6.77 -37.10 12.15
C SER A 87 6.19 -37.11 10.73
N ASP A 88 7.00 -36.53 9.83
CA ASP A 88 6.98 -36.52 8.37
C ASP A 88 5.86 -35.80 7.64
N ASN A 89 6.27 -34.66 7.07
CA ASN A 89 5.73 -34.03 5.87
C ASN A 89 6.00 -34.95 4.64
N GLY A 90 5.49 -36.18 4.69
CA GLY A 90 5.50 -37.14 3.59
C GLY A 90 4.19 -37.04 2.84
N THR A 91 4.25 -36.55 1.60
CA THR A 91 3.28 -36.77 0.51
C THR A 91 1.93 -37.33 0.97
N VAL A 92 0.97 -36.44 1.21
CA VAL A 92 -0.44 -36.85 1.18
C VAL A 92 -0.77 -37.17 -0.27
N ALA A 93 -0.64 -38.45 -0.60
CA ALA A 93 -1.29 -39.06 -1.74
C ALA A 93 -2.75 -38.60 -1.76
N ALA A 94 -3.15 -38.07 -2.91
CA ALA A 94 -4.50 -37.63 -3.17
C ALA A 94 -5.50 -38.73 -2.78
N ALA A 95 -6.22 -38.53 -1.68
CA ALA A 95 -7.43 -39.27 -1.40
C ALA A 95 -8.47 -38.89 -2.46
N THR A 96 -8.58 -39.79 -3.43
CA THR A 96 -9.69 -40.02 -4.36
C THR A 96 -11.00 -39.34 -3.97
N ARG A 97 -11.38 -38.32 -4.75
CA ARG A 97 -12.79 -38.00 -4.96
C ARG A 97 -13.39 -39.02 -5.94
N PRO A 98 -14.62 -39.51 -5.74
CA PRO A 98 -15.29 -40.34 -6.74
C PRO A 98 -15.58 -39.52 -8.00
N ALA A 99 -15.23 -40.09 -9.16
CA ALA A 99 -15.54 -39.55 -10.47
C ALA A 99 -17.04 -39.69 -10.81
N PRO A 100 -17.66 -38.71 -11.50
CA PRO A 100 -18.84 -38.97 -12.31
C PRO A 100 -18.45 -39.74 -13.58
N ALA A 101 -19.29 -40.70 -13.96
CA ALA A 101 -19.14 -41.62 -15.09
C ALA A 101 -19.12 -40.91 -16.48
N PRO A 102 -18.59 -41.57 -17.53
CA PRO A 102 -18.21 -40.94 -18.80
C PRO A 102 -19.36 -40.84 -19.81
N ALA A 103 -19.42 -39.73 -20.55
CA ALA A 103 -20.19 -39.61 -21.79
C ALA A 103 -19.23 -39.72 -23.00
N ALA A 104 -19.70 -40.46 -23.99
CA ALA A 104 -18.94 -41.04 -25.10
C ALA A 104 -18.32 -40.04 -26.09
N GLN A 105 -17.15 -40.39 -26.60
CA GLN A 105 -16.56 -39.84 -27.83
C GLN A 105 -17.18 -40.52 -29.07
N PRO A 106 -17.36 -39.78 -30.18
CA PRO A 106 -17.31 -40.36 -31.51
C PRO A 106 -15.92 -40.12 -32.15
N ALA A 107 -15.42 -41.14 -32.83
CA ALA A 107 -14.15 -41.19 -33.56
C ALA A 107 -14.30 -40.67 -35.03
N PRO A 108 -13.32 -40.80 -35.97
CA PRO A 108 -12.67 -39.64 -36.58
C PRO A 108 -12.68 -39.58 -38.13
N GLN A 109 -12.06 -38.50 -38.67
CA GLN A 109 -11.48 -38.29 -40.03
C GLN A 109 -12.40 -37.73 -41.15
N PRO A 110 -11.88 -37.13 -42.26
CA PRO A 110 -10.49 -36.83 -42.68
C PRO A 110 -10.24 -35.38 -43.20
N GLN A 111 -8.95 -35.02 -43.39
CA GLN A 111 -8.45 -33.81 -44.06
C GLN A 111 -8.72 -33.79 -45.58
N VAL A 112 -9.02 -32.61 -46.15
CA VAL A 112 -8.73 -32.27 -47.55
C VAL A 112 -8.31 -30.79 -47.66
N ASN A 113 -7.12 -30.58 -48.22
CA ASN A 113 -6.60 -29.30 -48.72
C ASN A 113 -7.51 -28.72 -49.81
N GLU A 114 -7.68 -27.40 -49.87
CA GLU A 114 -7.67 -26.65 -51.13
C GLU A 114 -7.56 -25.12 -50.88
N ARG A 115 -6.51 -24.50 -51.42
CA ARG A 115 -6.49 -23.06 -51.79
C ARG A 115 -7.20 -22.95 -53.14
N PRO A 116 -8.02 -21.92 -53.42
CA PRO A 116 -7.53 -20.75 -54.20
C PRO A 116 -8.23 -19.41 -53.84
N VAL A 117 -7.53 -18.27 -53.84
CA VAL A 117 -7.50 -17.19 -54.86
C VAL A 117 -8.28 -15.91 -54.47
N VAL A 118 -7.50 -14.83 -54.36
CA VAL A 118 -7.72 -13.45 -54.81
C VAL A 118 -9.16 -12.91 -54.90
N SER A 119 -9.43 -11.85 -54.13
CA SER A 119 -10.14 -10.69 -54.68
C SER A 119 -9.66 -9.41 -54.03
N GLN A 120 -9.17 -8.53 -54.89
CA GLN A 120 -8.76 -7.16 -54.64
C GLN A 120 -10.01 -6.33 -54.31
N GLN A 121 -9.92 -5.41 -53.36
CA GLN A 121 -10.78 -4.23 -53.32
C GLN A 121 -10.09 -3.08 -52.57
N GLN A 122 -9.98 -1.95 -53.26
CA GLN A 122 -9.50 -0.64 -52.82
C GLN A 122 -10.23 0.38 -53.75
N PRO A 123 -10.46 1.66 -53.39
CA PRO A 123 -10.89 2.30 -52.13
C PRO A 123 -12.25 3.06 -52.32
N PRO A 124 -12.72 3.84 -51.34
CA PRO A 124 -12.51 5.29 -51.45
C PRO A 124 -12.15 5.99 -50.11
N ALA A 125 -11.40 7.09 -50.21
CA ALA A 125 -11.15 8.09 -49.16
C ALA A 125 -12.04 9.33 -49.42
N PRO A 126 -11.96 10.47 -48.68
CA PRO A 126 -11.30 10.76 -47.40
C PRO A 126 -12.22 11.53 -46.40
N THR A 127 -11.97 11.46 -45.08
CA THR A 127 -11.96 12.57 -44.08
C THR A 127 -12.23 12.05 -42.67
N ALA A 128 -11.19 12.03 -41.84
CA ALA A 128 -11.24 12.46 -40.44
C ALA A 128 -9.79 12.53 -39.96
N GLN A 129 -9.39 13.71 -39.53
CA GLN A 129 -8.06 14.03 -39.05
C GLN A 129 -7.68 13.08 -37.91
N ALA A 130 -6.68 12.23 -38.14
CA ALA A 130 -6.00 11.51 -37.08
C ALA A 130 -5.24 12.56 -36.26
N GLN A 131 -5.75 12.88 -35.08
CA GLN A 131 -4.95 13.54 -34.06
C GLN A 131 -3.80 12.59 -33.71
N PRO A 132 -2.53 13.04 -33.77
CA PRO A 132 -1.43 12.27 -33.24
C PRO A 132 -1.69 12.05 -31.75
N THR A 133 -1.79 10.79 -31.37
CA THR A 133 -1.75 10.37 -29.97
C THR A 133 -0.41 10.88 -29.42
N PRO A 134 -0.38 11.69 -28.35
CA PRO A 134 0.87 12.19 -27.83
C PRO A 134 1.77 11.00 -27.43
N GLU A 135 2.98 11.08 -27.97
CA GLU A 135 4.16 10.31 -27.67
C GLU A 135 4.33 10.00 -26.18
N ASP A 136 4.82 8.78 -25.92
CA ASP A 136 5.84 8.44 -24.92
C ASP A 136 6.23 9.61 -24.00
N GLY A 137 5.38 9.87 -23.01
CA GLY A 137 5.84 10.48 -21.77
C GLY A 137 6.76 9.48 -21.06
N PRO A 138 7.65 9.93 -20.15
CA PRO A 138 8.43 9.02 -19.32
C PRO A 138 7.46 7.97 -18.74
N PRO A 139 7.78 6.67 -18.84
CA PRO A 139 6.86 5.64 -18.39
C PRO A 139 6.46 5.98 -16.96
N ALA A 140 5.15 5.91 -16.67
CA ALA A 140 4.65 6.00 -15.30
C ALA A 140 5.61 5.18 -14.43
N THR A 141 6.19 5.81 -13.41
CA THR A 141 7.23 5.25 -12.54
C THR A 141 6.63 4.08 -11.75
N GLU A 142 6.30 3.00 -12.43
CA GLU A 142 5.82 1.76 -11.87
C GLU A 142 6.86 1.33 -10.83
N LEU A 143 6.40 1.04 -9.62
CA LEU A 143 7.31 0.68 -8.54
C LEU A 143 8.16 -0.53 -8.98
N TYR A 144 9.47 -0.31 -9.13
CA TYR A 144 10.39 -1.37 -9.50
C TYR A 144 10.30 -2.50 -8.47
N PRO A 145 10.44 -3.78 -8.87
CA PRO A 145 10.69 -4.82 -7.89
C PRO A 145 11.97 -4.48 -7.12
N LEU A 146 12.06 -4.94 -5.88
CA LEU A 146 13.21 -4.70 -5.03
C LEU A 146 13.71 -6.02 -4.46
N PRO A 147 15.01 -6.12 -4.19
CA PRO A 147 15.57 -7.34 -3.65
C PRO A 147 15.06 -7.56 -2.23
N VAL A 148 14.77 -8.81 -1.89
CA VAL A 148 14.53 -9.20 -0.49
C VAL A 148 15.84 -9.25 0.27
N GLY A 149 15.81 -8.76 1.51
CA GLY A 149 16.93 -8.75 2.45
C GLY A 149 16.61 -9.52 3.72
N LYS A 150 17.37 -9.25 4.78
CA LYS A 150 17.09 -9.78 6.12
C LYS A 150 15.88 -9.04 6.71
N LEU A 151 14.84 -9.77 7.05
CA LEU A 151 13.63 -9.19 7.62
C LEU A 151 13.86 -8.90 9.11
N VAL A 152 13.85 -7.63 9.48
CA VAL A 152 13.97 -7.18 10.89
C VAL A 152 12.60 -7.22 11.56
N TYR A 153 11.59 -6.74 10.85
CA TYR A 153 10.19 -6.80 11.26
C TYR A 153 9.32 -7.25 10.09
N GLU A 154 8.45 -8.24 10.31
CA GLU A 154 7.51 -8.76 9.31
C GLU A 154 6.08 -8.35 9.62
N SER A 155 5.37 -7.87 8.60
CA SER A 155 3.92 -7.71 8.56
C SER A 155 3.33 -6.97 9.76
N LEU A 156 4.00 -5.91 10.20
CA LEU A 156 3.52 -5.02 11.25
C LEU A 156 2.23 -4.35 10.79
N LYS A 157 1.11 -4.62 11.47
CA LYS A 157 -0.15 -3.94 11.17
C LYS A 157 -0.04 -2.45 11.52
N THR A 158 -0.25 -1.59 10.53
CA THR A 158 -0.15 -0.13 10.70
C THR A 158 -1.04 0.39 11.84
N ALA A 159 -2.23 -0.19 12.02
CA ALA A 159 -3.17 0.18 13.09
C ALA A 159 -2.64 0.06 14.53
N PHE A 160 -1.58 -0.72 14.75
CA PHE A 160 -0.98 -0.92 16.08
C PHE A 160 0.45 -0.36 16.18
N VAL A 161 0.95 0.26 15.12
CA VAL A 161 2.32 0.77 15.05
C VAL A 161 2.32 2.25 15.39
N ASP A 162 3.10 2.61 16.41
CA ASP A 162 3.48 4.01 16.64
C ASP A 162 4.57 4.38 15.63
N PHE A 163 4.15 4.90 14.49
CA PHE A 163 5.03 5.17 13.35
C PHE A 163 6.17 6.14 13.67
N PRO A 164 5.95 7.29 14.36
CA PRO A 164 7.05 8.15 14.80
C PRO A 164 8.03 7.48 15.76
N LYS A 165 7.57 6.60 16.67
CA LYS A 165 8.50 5.82 17.52
C LYS A 165 9.28 4.79 16.73
N LEU A 166 8.63 4.09 15.80
CA LEU A 166 9.30 3.12 14.94
C LEU A 166 10.43 3.78 14.16
N LEU A 167 10.15 4.89 13.47
CA LEU A 167 11.16 5.59 12.67
C LEU A 167 12.36 6.07 13.51
N ARG A 168 12.12 6.55 14.74
CA ARG A 168 13.19 6.93 15.68
C ARG A 168 14.00 5.73 16.16
N SER A 169 13.36 4.57 16.37
CA SER A 169 14.07 3.32 16.69
C SER A 169 14.96 2.90 15.52
N LEU A 170 14.41 2.82 14.30
CA LEU A 170 15.17 2.43 13.11
C LEU A 170 16.36 3.38 12.85
N SER A 171 16.19 4.66 13.15
CA SER A 171 17.27 5.65 13.08
C SER A 171 18.34 5.41 14.15
N SER A 172 17.94 5.18 15.41
CA SER A 172 18.86 4.89 16.52
C SER A 172 19.63 3.58 16.33
N ASP A 173 18.98 2.59 15.73
CA ASP A 173 19.54 1.27 15.40
C ASP A 173 20.42 1.31 14.13
N HIS A 174 20.59 2.47 13.51
CA HIS A 174 21.38 2.68 12.29
C HIS A 174 20.94 1.80 11.12
N LEU A 175 19.61 1.60 10.97
CA LEU A 175 19.07 0.76 9.91
C LEU A 175 19.64 1.14 8.54
N THR A 176 20.10 0.14 7.81
CA THR A 176 20.48 0.25 6.40
C THR A 176 19.60 -0.72 5.61
N GLY A 177 18.69 -0.18 4.80
CA GLY A 177 17.68 -0.98 4.14
C GLY A 177 16.47 -0.16 3.73
N TYR A 178 15.29 -0.77 3.78
CA TYR A 178 14.05 -0.06 3.47
C TYR A 178 12.89 -0.56 4.31
N LEU A 179 11.95 0.34 4.55
CA LEU A 179 10.65 0.08 5.13
C LEU A 179 9.64 0.01 4.00
N ARG A 180 8.91 -1.10 3.90
CA ARG A 180 7.87 -1.31 2.88
C ARG A 180 6.50 -1.22 3.51
N LEU A 181 5.58 -0.51 2.88
CA LEU A 181 4.15 -0.51 3.19
C LEU A 181 3.39 -1.23 2.07
N THR A 182 2.53 -2.16 2.47
CA THR A 182 1.62 -2.88 1.58
C THR A 182 0.18 -2.61 2.02
N GLY A 183 -0.52 -1.76 1.27
CA GLY A 183 -1.95 -1.49 1.43
C GLY A 183 -2.81 -2.33 0.48
N ALA A 184 -4.12 -2.04 0.45
CA ALA A 184 -5.06 -2.73 -0.44
C ALA A 184 -4.89 -2.30 -1.92
N ALA A 185 -4.64 -1.02 -2.15
CA ALA A 185 -4.39 -0.43 -3.47
C ALA A 185 -3.19 0.54 -3.47
N SER A 186 -2.48 0.64 -2.35
CA SER A 186 -1.31 1.48 -2.17
C SER A 186 -0.07 0.65 -1.84
N ARG A 187 1.08 1.12 -2.30
CA ARG A 187 2.39 0.58 -1.95
C ARG A 187 3.31 1.73 -1.60
N GLY A 188 4.02 1.60 -0.50
CA GLY A 188 4.96 2.62 -0.04
C GLY A 188 6.32 2.02 0.23
N MET A 189 7.36 2.84 0.10
CA MET A 189 8.71 2.52 0.53
C MET A 189 9.38 3.74 1.13
N ILE A 190 10.16 3.53 2.18
CA ILE A 190 11.10 4.53 2.73
C ILE A 190 12.47 3.88 2.80
N LEU A 191 13.47 4.47 2.16
CA LEU A 191 14.85 3.99 2.19
C LEU A 191 15.63 4.61 3.36
N PHE A 192 16.44 3.78 4.00
CA PHE A 192 17.33 4.15 5.08
C PHE A 192 18.78 3.78 4.78
N TYR A 193 19.70 4.68 5.09
CA TYR A 193 21.13 4.45 5.03
C TYR A 193 21.76 4.87 6.35
N GLN A 194 22.33 3.91 7.10
CA GLN A 194 22.96 4.14 8.40
C GLN A 194 22.06 4.90 9.41
N GLY A 195 20.75 4.61 9.41
CA GLY A 195 19.77 5.25 10.29
C GLY A 195 19.20 6.57 9.76
N SER A 196 19.74 7.11 8.67
CA SER A 196 19.22 8.31 8.01
C SER A 196 18.19 7.93 6.95
N LEU A 197 17.08 8.65 6.89
CA LEU A 197 16.13 8.53 5.80
C LEU A 197 16.73 9.20 4.56
N ILE A 198 16.79 8.50 3.44
CA ILE A 198 17.39 9.04 2.21
C ILE A 198 16.37 9.34 1.12
N GLU A 199 15.32 8.53 0.99
CA GLU A 199 14.31 8.73 -0.04
C GLU A 199 13.00 8.00 0.33
N SER A 200 11.87 8.48 -0.19
CA SER A 200 10.56 7.87 -0.03
C SER A 200 9.84 7.72 -1.36
N PHE A 201 9.11 6.63 -1.53
CA PHE A 201 8.30 6.32 -2.71
C PHE A 201 6.91 5.88 -2.28
N TYR A 202 5.91 6.32 -3.03
CA TYR A 202 4.53 5.96 -2.76
C TYR A 202 3.75 5.84 -4.06
N ASP A 203 3.16 4.68 -4.28
CA ASP A 203 2.27 4.37 -5.39
C ASP A 203 0.85 4.18 -4.86
N GLY A 204 -0.02 5.14 -5.12
CA GLY A 204 -1.45 5.09 -4.79
C GLY A 204 -2.34 4.62 -5.95
N GLY A 205 -1.77 4.04 -7.01
CA GLY A 205 -2.48 3.48 -8.15
C GLY A 205 -2.71 4.43 -9.33
N ALA A 206 -2.64 5.75 -9.14
CA ALA A 206 -2.77 6.73 -10.22
C ALA A 206 -1.43 7.38 -10.60
N VAL A 207 -0.66 7.81 -9.61
CA VAL A 207 0.63 8.48 -9.78
C VAL A 207 1.57 7.97 -8.70
N VAL A 208 2.80 7.68 -9.09
CA VAL A 208 3.88 7.41 -8.15
C VAL A 208 4.50 8.73 -7.71
N SER A 209 4.46 8.96 -6.40
CA SER A 209 5.07 10.11 -5.74
C SER A 209 6.43 9.72 -5.17
N THR A 210 7.33 10.70 -5.06
CA THR A 210 8.65 10.55 -4.43
C THR A 210 8.89 11.62 -3.35
N GLY A 211 9.95 11.47 -2.56
CA GLY A 211 10.38 12.44 -1.56
C GLY A 211 9.34 12.75 -0.50
N ARG A 212 9.25 14.03 -0.14
CA ARG A 212 8.40 14.52 0.96
C ARG A 212 6.91 14.23 0.75
N THR A 213 6.43 14.33 -0.49
CA THR A 213 5.04 14.02 -0.85
C THR A 213 4.75 12.54 -0.63
N ALA A 214 5.65 11.67 -1.09
CA ALA A 214 5.52 10.23 -0.89
C ALA A 214 5.49 9.85 0.59
N PHE A 215 6.40 10.43 1.39
CA PHE A 215 6.41 10.19 2.83
C PHE A 215 5.12 10.65 3.51
N SER A 216 4.57 11.79 3.09
CA SER A 216 3.33 12.32 3.68
C SER A 216 2.13 11.41 3.38
N LEU A 217 2.06 10.86 2.16
CA LEU A 217 1.06 9.86 1.77
C LEU A 217 1.26 8.53 2.52
N PHE A 218 2.51 8.04 2.59
CA PHE A 218 2.88 6.86 3.37
C PHE A 218 2.44 7.01 4.82
N LYS A 219 2.77 8.14 5.46
CA LYS A 219 2.39 8.45 6.85
C LYS A 219 0.88 8.44 7.03
N ASN A 220 0.13 9.03 6.09
CA ASN A 220 -1.34 9.08 6.16
C ASN A 220 -1.96 7.68 6.16
N ASP A 221 -1.50 6.79 5.28
CA ASP A 221 -1.96 5.39 5.25
C ASP A 221 -1.65 4.66 6.57
N VAL A 222 -0.46 4.90 7.13
CA VAL A 222 -0.08 4.31 8.42
C VAL A 222 -0.94 4.84 9.56
N ASP A 223 -1.16 6.16 9.62
CA ASP A 223 -1.99 6.81 10.65
C ASP A 223 -3.46 6.36 10.57
N ARG A 224 -3.95 6.04 9.36
CA ARG A 224 -5.28 5.44 9.13
C ARG A 224 -5.35 3.97 9.52
N GLY A 225 -4.22 3.33 9.79
CA GLY A 225 -4.14 1.90 10.04
C GLY A 225 -4.43 1.06 8.81
N GLU A 226 -4.17 1.59 7.62
CA GLU A 226 -4.35 0.89 6.35
C GLU A 226 -3.06 0.12 6.00
N GLY A 227 -3.16 -1.20 5.79
CA GLY A 227 -2.07 -2.04 5.32
C GLY A 227 -1.15 -2.65 6.39
N SER A 228 -0.04 -3.21 5.93
CA SER A 228 1.01 -3.80 6.75
C SER A 228 2.38 -3.32 6.33
N MET A 229 3.31 -3.30 7.29
CA MET A 229 4.66 -2.80 7.10
C MET A 229 5.71 -3.89 7.33
N ASP A 230 6.73 -3.91 6.50
CA ASP A 230 7.91 -4.76 6.64
C ASP A 230 9.15 -3.88 6.76
N VAL A 231 10.08 -4.24 7.64
CA VAL A 231 11.40 -3.60 7.73
C VAL A 231 12.43 -4.58 7.22
N ILE A 232 13.07 -4.25 6.09
CA ILE A 232 14.06 -5.09 5.43
C ILE A 232 15.42 -4.44 5.58
N GLU A 233 16.37 -5.18 6.14
CA GLU A 233 17.79 -4.82 6.22
C GLU A 233 18.53 -5.34 4.98
N LEU A 234 19.37 -4.49 4.42
CA LEU A 234 20.21 -4.76 3.24
C LEU A 234 21.63 -4.29 3.50
N SER A 235 22.58 -4.74 2.68
CA SER A 235 23.92 -4.15 2.72
C SER A 235 23.90 -2.71 2.20
N ALA A 236 24.80 -1.88 2.72
CA ALA A 236 24.97 -0.49 2.30
C ALA A 236 25.10 -0.36 0.78
N GLU A 237 25.86 -1.26 0.15
CA GLU A 237 26.06 -1.28 -1.30
C GLU A 237 24.76 -1.46 -2.08
N VAL A 238 23.89 -2.35 -1.60
CA VAL A 238 22.59 -2.62 -2.25
C VAL A 238 21.64 -1.45 -2.05
N VAL A 239 21.62 -0.83 -0.87
CA VAL A 239 20.81 0.38 -0.63
C VAL A 239 21.23 1.51 -1.56
N THR A 240 22.53 1.77 -1.70
CA THR A 240 23.04 2.78 -2.64
C THR A 240 22.64 2.45 -4.07
N ALA A 241 22.72 1.18 -4.48
CA ALA A 241 22.31 0.77 -5.82
C ALA A 241 20.80 0.90 -6.06
N ILE A 242 19.95 0.64 -5.05
CA ILE A 242 18.50 0.88 -5.14
C ILE A 242 18.21 2.38 -5.23
N TYR A 243 18.90 3.22 -4.44
CA TYR A 243 18.77 4.66 -4.53
C TYR A 243 19.08 5.13 -5.97
N GLN A 244 20.20 4.68 -6.54
CA GLN A 244 20.57 4.97 -7.92
C GLN A 244 19.57 4.44 -8.94
N LEU A 245 19.05 3.22 -8.78
CA LEU A 245 17.99 2.68 -9.64
C LEU A 245 16.79 3.65 -9.72
N LEU A 246 16.47 4.30 -8.62
CA LEU A 246 15.31 5.17 -8.51
C LEU A 246 15.60 6.62 -8.94
N THR A 247 16.79 7.15 -8.69
CA THR A 247 17.13 8.57 -8.91
C THR A 247 18.04 8.82 -10.10
N ALA A 248 18.83 7.84 -10.54
CA ALA A 248 19.82 8.03 -11.61
C ALA A 248 19.14 8.38 -12.95
N PRO A 249 19.81 9.15 -13.81
CA PRO A 249 19.37 9.38 -15.17
C PRO A 249 19.51 8.10 -16.01
N THR A 250 18.62 7.96 -16.99
CA THR A 250 18.67 6.89 -17.97
C THR A 250 19.65 7.27 -19.08
N ILE A 251 20.68 6.46 -19.30
CA ILE A 251 21.68 6.67 -20.37
C ILE A 251 21.33 5.91 -21.65
N LEU A 252 20.64 4.78 -21.52
CA LEU A 252 20.15 3.99 -22.65
C LEU A 252 18.69 3.64 -22.37
N GLN A 253 17.78 4.01 -23.27
CA GLN A 253 16.35 3.80 -23.09
C GLN A 253 15.75 3.02 -24.26
N GLY A 254 14.83 2.11 -23.96
CA GLY A 254 13.96 1.49 -24.97
C GLY A 254 14.66 0.54 -25.94
N LEU A 255 15.84 0.02 -25.60
CA LEU A 255 16.59 -0.90 -26.45
C LEU A 255 15.83 -2.23 -26.56
N LEU A 256 15.41 -2.61 -27.77
CA LEU A 256 14.76 -3.91 -27.96
C LEU A 256 15.78 -5.04 -27.84
N ALA A 257 15.49 -6.02 -26.97
CA ALA A 257 16.39 -7.14 -26.69
C ALA A 257 16.81 -7.91 -27.95
N ARG A 258 15.93 -8.01 -28.97
CA ARG A 258 16.23 -8.69 -30.24
C ARG A 258 17.40 -8.06 -31.03
N PHE A 259 17.78 -6.81 -30.74
CA PHE A 259 18.85 -6.09 -31.41
C PHE A 259 20.09 -5.91 -30.53
N VAL A 260 20.06 -6.41 -29.29
CA VAL A 260 21.12 -6.18 -28.31
C VAL A 260 21.64 -7.51 -27.78
N ASP A 261 22.95 -7.72 -27.88
CA ASP A 261 23.62 -8.77 -27.11
C ASP A 261 23.79 -8.28 -25.67
N VAL A 262 22.93 -8.78 -24.77
CA VAL A 262 22.91 -8.36 -23.37
C VAL A 262 24.16 -8.79 -22.62
N ARG A 263 24.79 -9.91 -23.01
CA ARG A 263 26.04 -10.36 -22.38
C ARG A 263 27.17 -9.40 -22.76
N ALA A 264 27.23 -9.00 -24.02
CA ALA A 264 28.20 -8.01 -24.49
C ALA A 264 27.95 -6.63 -23.87
N LEU A 265 26.68 -6.23 -23.70
CA LEU A 265 26.32 -4.99 -23.01
C LEU A 265 26.79 -5.00 -21.55
N LEU A 266 26.54 -6.09 -20.80
CA LEU A 266 27.02 -6.21 -19.43
C LEU A 266 28.55 -6.17 -19.34
N ALA A 267 29.25 -6.82 -20.28
CA ALA A 267 30.72 -6.74 -20.36
C ALA A 267 31.21 -5.32 -20.62
N TYR A 268 30.57 -4.58 -21.53
CA TYR A 268 30.87 -3.17 -21.77
C TYR A 268 30.64 -2.30 -20.52
N LEU A 269 29.52 -2.48 -19.82
CA LEU A 269 29.24 -1.74 -18.58
C LEU A 269 30.26 -2.06 -17.49
N GLN A 270 30.79 -3.29 -17.48
CA GLN A 270 31.85 -3.71 -16.57
C GLN A 270 33.20 -3.06 -16.94
N GLU A 271 33.58 -3.07 -18.21
CA GLU A 271 34.82 -2.47 -18.71
C GLU A 271 34.87 -0.96 -18.46
N GLU A 272 33.75 -0.28 -18.70
CA GLU A 272 33.59 1.16 -18.47
C GLU A 272 33.34 1.53 -17.00
N LYS A 273 33.34 0.53 -16.10
CA LYS A 273 33.16 0.70 -14.65
C LYS A 273 31.88 1.46 -14.27
N ILE A 274 30.79 1.20 -14.98
CA ILE A 274 29.54 1.94 -14.79
C ILE A 274 28.92 1.62 -13.42
N HIS A 275 28.46 2.67 -12.73
CA HIS A 275 27.64 2.60 -11.53
C HIS A 275 26.17 2.79 -11.90
N GLY A 276 25.29 1.88 -11.50
CA GLY A 276 23.86 2.04 -11.73
C GLY A 276 23.14 0.71 -11.93
N SER A 277 22.21 0.67 -12.87
CA SER A 277 21.34 -0.48 -13.06
C SER A 277 20.99 -0.73 -14.51
N LEU A 278 20.95 -2.00 -14.90
CA LEU A 278 20.35 -2.45 -16.16
C LEU A 278 18.97 -3.02 -15.83
N LEU A 279 17.93 -2.46 -16.44
CA LEU A 279 16.55 -2.88 -16.31
C LEU A 279 16.11 -3.62 -17.57
N VAL A 280 15.39 -4.72 -17.37
CA VAL A 280 14.82 -5.53 -18.43
C VAL A 280 13.32 -5.62 -18.20
N ARG A 281 12.54 -5.04 -19.12
CA ARG A 281 11.08 -5.02 -19.08
C ARG A 281 10.54 -5.97 -20.14
N ALA A 282 10.19 -7.18 -19.73
CA ALA A 282 9.43 -8.12 -20.53
C ALA A 282 7.92 -7.82 -20.38
N PRO A 283 7.04 -8.41 -21.23
CA PRO A 283 5.60 -8.15 -21.16
C PRO A 283 4.95 -8.45 -19.80
N ASP A 284 5.35 -9.56 -19.15
CA ASP A 284 4.74 -10.05 -17.91
C ASP A 284 5.72 -10.09 -16.72
N GLU A 285 6.95 -9.62 -16.91
CA GLU A 285 8.04 -9.78 -15.95
C GLU A 285 9.04 -8.62 -16.04
N MET A 286 9.69 -8.31 -14.93
CA MET A 286 10.72 -7.27 -14.87
C MET A 286 11.95 -7.82 -14.17
N GLY A 287 13.11 -7.67 -14.82
CA GLY A 287 14.41 -8.03 -14.28
C GLY A 287 15.28 -6.79 -14.06
N ILE A 288 16.08 -6.80 -13.02
CA ILE A 288 16.99 -5.72 -12.67
C ILE A 288 18.34 -6.32 -12.33
N VAL A 289 19.39 -5.71 -12.88
CA VAL A 289 20.79 -5.97 -12.57
C VAL A 289 21.37 -4.71 -11.93
N LEU A 290 21.89 -4.83 -10.72
CA LEU A 290 22.56 -3.76 -9.98
C LEU A 290 24.07 -3.83 -10.23
N LEU A 291 24.67 -2.69 -10.55
CA LEU A 291 26.08 -2.56 -10.91
C LEU A 291 26.77 -1.52 -10.03
N ARG A 292 28.00 -1.81 -9.62
CA ARG A 292 28.86 -0.90 -8.85
C ARG A 292 30.30 -1.03 -9.34
N ASP A 293 30.88 0.05 -9.84
CA ASP A 293 32.23 0.09 -10.44
C ASP A 293 32.36 -0.93 -11.57
N GLY A 294 31.27 -1.10 -12.33
CA GLY A 294 31.13 -2.14 -13.37
C GLY A 294 30.94 -3.56 -12.85
N ALA A 295 31.16 -3.83 -11.57
CA ALA A 295 30.95 -5.15 -10.99
C ALA A 295 29.46 -5.42 -10.76
N LEU A 296 29.05 -6.68 -10.95
CA LEU A 296 27.73 -7.16 -10.60
C LEU A 296 27.57 -7.19 -9.08
N LEU A 297 26.68 -6.35 -8.55
CA LEU A 297 26.28 -6.40 -7.15
C LEU A 297 25.18 -7.45 -6.92
N GLY A 298 24.32 -7.61 -7.92
CA GLY A 298 23.39 -8.72 -8.00
C GLY A 298 22.25 -8.46 -8.97
N ALA A 299 21.49 -9.51 -9.26
CA ALA A 299 20.36 -9.49 -10.17
C ALA A 299 19.13 -10.11 -9.51
N PHE A 300 17.94 -9.63 -9.85
CA PHE A 300 16.68 -10.15 -9.35
C PHE A 300 15.54 -9.84 -10.34
N THR A 301 14.41 -10.53 -10.20
CA THR A 301 13.19 -10.26 -10.98
C THR A 301 11.99 -10.05 -10.07
N ARG A 302 10.84 -9.61 -10.61
CA ARG A 302 9.60 -9.50 -9.84
C ARG A 302 9.13 -10.88 -9.35
N GLY A 303 9.25 -11.92 -10.17
CA GLY A 303 8.97 -13.31 -9.77
C GLY A 303 10.01 -13.93 -8.82
N GLN A 304 11.25 -13.44 -8.84
CA GLN A 304 12.35 -13.94 -8.01
C GLN A 304 13.12 -12.76 -7.40
N PRO A 305 12.64 -12.19 -6.28
CA PRO A 305 13.24 -10.99 -5.69
C PRO A 305 14.50 -11.29 -4.88
N GLN A 306 14.94 -12.54 -4.80
CA GLN A 306 16.20 -12.88 -4.12
C GLN A 306 17.37 -12.31 -4.93
N LEU A 307 18.27 -11.57 -4.28
CA LEU A 307 19.47 -11.05 -4.93
C LEU A 307 20.41 -12.20 -5.31
N MET A 308 20.56 -12.45 -6.61
CA MET A 308 21.44 -13.46 -7.18
C MET A 308 22.77 -12.84 -7.61
N GLN A 309 23.87 -13.56 -7.41
CA GLN A 309 25.22 -13.13 -7.82
C GLN A 309 25.52 -13.39 -9.30
N ASP A 310 24.50 -13.77 -10.06
CA ASP A 310 24.61 -14.11 -11.47
C ASP A 310 23.43 -13.48 -12.24
N PRO A 311 23.66 -12.87 -13.42
CA PRO A 311 22.64 -12.12 -14.14
C PRO A 311 21.75 -13.01 -15.02
N GLU A 312 21.95 -14.33 -15.09
CA GLU A 312 21.25 -15.24 -16.01
C GLU A 312 19.72 -15.21 -15.82
N ILE A 313 19.24 -14.98 -14.58
CA ILE A 313 17.81 -14.84 -14.34
C ILE A 313 17.19 -13.65 -15.09
N VAL A 314 17.96 -12.58 -15.30
CA VAL A 314 17.55 -11.39 -16.04
C VAL A 314 17.84 -11.53 -17.54
N THR A 315 19.01 -12.06 -17.92
CA THR A 315 19.36 -12.23 -19.35
C THR A 315 18.41 -13.19 -20.07
N ARG A 316 17.84 -14.18 -19.37
CA ARG A 316 16.80 -15.07 -19.91
C ARG A 316 15.54 -14.33 -20.36
N LEU A 317 15.19 -13.19 -19.73
CA LEU A 317 14.04 -12.38 -20.15
C LEU A 317 14.25 -11.72 -21.52
N CYS A 318 15.51 -11.57 -21.93
CA CYS A 318 15.88 -10.98 -23.22
C CYS A 318 15.65 -11.92 -24.41
N ALA A 319 15.28 -13.19 -24.16
CA ALA A 319 14.87 -14.13 -25.21
C ALA A 319 13.53 -13.74 -25.87
N ASP A 320 12.68 -12.96 -25.18
CA ASP A 320 11.44 -12.43 -25.76
C ASP A 320 11.73 -11.21 -26.66
N ALA A 321 11.26 -11.26 -27.90
CA ALA A 321 11.47 -10.22 -28.90
C ALA A 321 10.79 -8.87 -28.58
N LYS A 322 9.86 -8.84 -27.62
CA LYS A 322 9.18 -7.62 -27.12
C LYS A 322 9.87 -7.01 -25.91
N THR A 323 10.85 -7.70 -25.33
CA THR A 323 11.59 -7.21 -24.17
C THR A 323 12.34 -5.95 -24.51
N ARG A 324 12.24 -4.95 -23.62
CA ARG A 324 12.98 -3.70 -23.67
C ARG A 324 14.02 -3.65 -22.56
N ILE A 325 15.17 -3.08 -22.88
CA ILE A 325 16.30 -2.90 -22.00
C ILE A 325 16.49 -1.39 -21.80
N GLU A 326 16.77 -1.04 -20.56
CA GLU A 326 17.09 0.32 -20.14
C GLU A 326 18.34 0.26 -19.25
N VAL A 327 19.24 1.23 -19.38
CA VAL A 327 20.41 1.36 -18.51
C VAL A 327 20.37 2.74 -17.88
N LYS A 328 20.41 2.75 -16.55
CA LYS A 328 20.52 3.95 -15.73
C LYS A 328 21.92 3.96 -15.13
N ALA A 329 22.57 5.12 -15.17
CA ALA A 329 23.94 5.25 -14.71
C ALA A 329 24.20 6.60 -14.08
N VAL A 330 25.13 6.63 -13.13
CA VAL A 330 25.69 7.84 -12.53
C VAL A 330 27.18 7.92 -12.85
N ALA A 331 27.69 9.13 -13.01
CA ALA A 331 29.12 9.36 -13.30
C ALA A 331 29.99 9.08 -12.07
N ASP A 332 29.49 9.42 -10.87
CA ASP A 332 30.19 9.26 -9.61
C ASP A 332 29.29 8.55 -8.58
N LEU A 333 29.92 7.75 -7.70
CA LEU A 333 29.27 7.16 -6.53
C LEU A 333 29.01 8.27 -5.50
N GLU A 334 27.87 8.92 -5.59
CA GLU A 334 27.40 9.83 -4.55
C GLU A 334 26.75 9.04 -3.41
N GLU A 335 27.10 9.40 -2.17
CA GLU A 335 26.35 8.93 -1.02
C GLU A 335 24.96 9.56 -1.04
N PRO A 336 23.90 8.77 -0.73
CA PRO A 336 22.54 9.28 -0.81
C PRO A 336 22.33 10.43 0.17
N GLU A 337 21.75 11.53 -0.31
CA GLU A 337 21.46 12.69 0.53
C GLU A 337 20.48 12.32 1.64
N SER A 338 20.85 12.59 2.89
CA SER A 338 19.98 12.34 4.04
C SER A 338 18.94 13.46 4.20
N VAL A 339 17.70 13.08 4.42
CA VAL A 339 16.62 13.98 4.81
C VAL A 339 16.40 13.90 6.31
N SER A 340 16.20 15.06 6.95
CA SER A 340 15.94 15.12 8.39
C SER A 340 14.62 14.44 8.74
N LEU A 341 14.72 13.36 9.52
CA LEU A 341 13.56 12.59 9.97
C LEU A 341 12.59 13.44 10.80
N GLU A 342 13.12 14.25 11.72
CA GLU A 342 12.31 15.12 12.59
C GLU A 342 11.57 16.19 11.78
N GLU A 343 12.20 16.73 10.73
CA GLU A 343 11.54 17.67 9.83
C GLU A 343 10.39 16.99 9.07
N MET A 344 10.59 15.76 8.60
CA MET A 344 9.55 15.01 7.91
C MET A 344 8.40 14.59 8.82
N LEU A 345 8.68 14.26 10.09
CA LEU A 345 7.66 13.94 11.09
C LEU A 345 6.86 15.16 11.55
N ALA A 346 7.49 16.35 11.60
CA ALA A 346 6.86 17.60 11.98
C ALA A 346 5.93 18.17 10.90
N MET A 347 5.92 17.61 9.69
CA MET A 347 5.04 18.05 8.61
C MET A 347 3.58 17.64 8.88
N THR A 348 2.71 18.64 9.04
CA THR A 348 1.26 18.45 8.93
C THR A 348 0.85 18.27 7.47
N PRO A 349 -0.11 17.38 7.16
CA PRO A 349 -0.56 17.20 5.79
C PRO A 349 -1.26 18.46 5.29
N SER A 350 -0.56 19.22 4.45
CA SER A 350 -1.17 20.23 3.58
C SER A 350 -1.69 19.50 2.34
N VAL A 351 -2.94 19.06 2.35
CA VAL A 351 -3.59 18.61 1.11
C VAL A 351 -3.99 19.87 0.33
N PRO A 352 -3.44 20.16 -0.86
CA PRO A 352 -4.10 21.08 -1.77
C PRO A 352 -5.43 20.43 -2.16
N ALA A 353 -6.54 21.14 -1.89
CA ALA A 353 -7.86 20.72 -2.32
C ALA A 353 -7.85 20.62 -3.86
N THR A 354 -7.73 19.40 -4.38
CA THR A 354 -8.03 19.12 -5.78
C THR A 354 -9.53 19.34 -5.93
N THR A 355 -9.90 20.44 -6.58
CA THR A 355 -11.26 20.72 -6.99
C THR A 355 -11.74 19.59 -7.89
N TYR A 356 -12.59 18.73 -7.33
CA TYR A 356 -13.30 17.69 -8.06
C TYR A 356 -14.20 18.38 -9.09
N ARG A 357 -13.78 18.39 -10.35
CA ARG A 357 -14.62 18.75 -11.49
C ARG A 357 -15.51 17.54 -11.80
N PRO A 358 -16.84 17.60 -11.65
CA PRO A 358 -17.70 16.48 -12.00
C PRO A 358 -17.55 16.17 -13.49
N ALA A 359 -17.41 14.88 -13.82
CA ALA A 359 -17.41 14.40 -15.19
C ALA A 359 -18.77 14.65 -15.87
N PRO A 360 -18.80 14.99 -17.18
CA PRO A 360 -20.05 15.21 -17.91
C PRO A 360 -20.85 13.91 -18.08
N ALA A 361 -22.16 14.00 -17.84
CA ALA A 361 -23.11 12.92 -18.03
C ALA A 361 -23.21 12.47 -19.50
N GLN A 362 -23.27 11.17 -19.73
CA GLN A 362 -23.53 10.57 -21.05
C GLN A 362 -25.01 10.75 -21.46
N PRO A 363 -25.34 10.91 -22.77
CA PRO A 363 -26.68 11.25 -23.21
C PRO A 363 -27.59 10.01 -23.34
N ALA A 364 -28.79 10.08 -22.77
CA ALA A 364 -29.88 9.16 -23.04
C ALA A 364 -30.75 9.63 -24.24
N ALA A 365 -31.33 8.66 -24.93
CA ALA A 365 -32.02 8.75 -26.22
C ALA A 365 -33.29 9.63 -26.25
N ALA A 366 -33.61 10.10 -27.48
CA ALA A 366 -34.73 10.96 -27.85
C ALA A 366 -36.14 10.35 -27.61
N PRO A 367 -37.18 11.20 -27.57
CA PRO A 367 -38.05 11.37 -28.75
C PRO A 367 -38.45 12.84 -29.08
N ALA A 368 -38.90 13.07 -30.31
CA ALA A 368 -39.29 14.35 -30.94
C ALA A 368 -40.84 14.53 -31.02
N PRO A 369 -41.46 15.58 -31.65
CA PRO A 369 -41.03 16.95 -32.04
C PRO A 369 -42.04 18.12 -31.76
N ALA A 370 -41.53 19.38 -31.89
CA ALA A 370 -42.11 20.65 -32.43
C ALA A 370 -43.29 21.39 -31.70
N ALA A 371 -43.43 22.72 -31.58
CA ALA A 371 -42.77 24.01 -32.00
C ALA A 371 -43.49 25.20 -31.24
N PRO A 372 -43.32 26.53 -31.48
CA PRO A 372 -42.33 27.31 -32.26
C PRO A 372 -41.67 28.51 -31.51
N ARG A 373 -40.88 29.28 -32.29
CA ARG A 373 -39.80 30.24 -32.01
C ARG A 373 -40.18 31.70 -31.65
N ALA A 374 -39.38 32.35 -30.80
CA ALA A 374 -38.98 33.78 -30.76
C ALA A 374 -37.89 33.93 -29.66
N GLN A 375 -36.86 34.78 -29.64
CA GLN A 375 -36.39 35.92 -30.42
C GLN A 375 -34.89 36.14 -30.06
N ASN A 376 -34.10 36.66 -30.98
CA ASN A 376 -32.68 37.04 -30.81
C ASN A 376 -32.50 38.05 -29.66
N TYR A 377 -31.59 37.79 -28.71
CA TYR A 377 -31.01 38.81 -27.83
C TYR A 377 -29.49 38.71 -27.80
N GLN A 378 -28.84 39.85 -28.03
CA GLN A 378 -27.40 40.06 -27.92
C GLN A 378 -26.94 39.90 -26.46
N PRO A 379 -25.73 39.36 -26.19
CA PRO A 379 -25.22 39.25 -24.83
C PRO A 379 -24.82 40.63 -24.27
N ALA A 380 -25.48 41.02 -23.17
CA ALA A 380 -25.08 42.12 -22.31
C ALA A 380 -23.81 41.74 -21.50
N PRO A 381 -22.97 42.72 -21.11
CA PRO A 381 -21.75 42.46 -20.34
C PRO A 381 -22.06 41.84 -18.98
N ALA A 382 -21.23 40.87 -18.57
CA ALA A 382 -21.34 40.12 -17.33
C ALA A 382 -21.41 41.03 -16.10
N PRO A 383 -22.27 40.74 -15.09
CA PRO A 383 -22.23 41.43 -13.82
C PRO A 383 -20.91 41.13 -13.09
N ALA A 384 -20.31 42.17 -12.53
CA ALA A 384 -19.22 42.04 -11.57
C ALA A 384 -19.67 41.19 -10.37
N ALA A 385 -18.73 40.42 -9.80
CA ALA A 385 -18.91 39.64 -8.59
C ALA A 385 -19.52 40.49 -7.47
N PRO A 386 -20.46 39.96 -6.66
CA PRO A 386 -20.94 40.68 -5.50
C PRO A 386 -19.79 40.82 -4.49
N ALA A 387 -19.54 42.06 -4.09
CA ALA A 387 -18.74 42.38 -2.92
C ALA A 387 -19.34 41.66 -1.70
N SER A 388 -18.46 41.08 -0.89
CA SER A 388 -18.76 40.53 0.43
C SER A 388 -19.36 41.63 1.31
N ASN A 389 -20.69 41.69 1.38
CA ASN A 389 -21.37 42.40 2.46
C ASN A 389 -21.30 41.45 3.67
N GLU A 390 -20.17 41.45 4.38
CA GLU A 390 -20.13 40.87 5.71
C GLU A 390 -21.10 41.70 6.59
N PRO A 391 -22.06 41.07 7.27
CA PRO A 391 -22.82 41.77 8.30
C PRO A 391 -21.82 42.34 9.32
N ASP A 392 -22.10 43.55 9.82
CA ASP A 392 -21.32 44.22 10.86
C ASP A 392 -21.48 43.42 12.18
N ILE A 393 -20.79 42.29 12.26
CA ILE A 393 -20.83 41.36 13.38
C ILE A 393 -19.95 41.94 14.49
N ASP A 394 -20.56 42.22 15.64
CA ASP A 394 -19.84 42.60 16.85
C ASP A 394 -19.11 41.37 17.42
N TRP A 395 -17.95 41.08 16.83
CA TRP A 395 -17.07 39.98 17.20
C TRP A 395 -16.69 39.96 18.69
N PRO A 396 -16.36 41.09 19.33
CA PRO A 396 -16.12 41.13 20.78
C PRO A 396 -17.33 40.65 21.60
N ALA A 397 -18.54 41.07 21.24
CA ALA A 397 -19.77 40.63 21.92
C ALA A 397 -20.03 39.12 21.69
N LEU A 398 -19.89 38.65 20.45
CA LEU A 398 -20.07 37.25 20.07
C LEU A 398 -19.09 36.32 20.82
N MET A 399 -17.81 36.68 20.84
CA MET A 399 -16.79 35.90 21.56
C MET A 399 -17.02 35.91 23.08
N SER A 400 -17.47 37.02 23.65
CA SER A 400 -17.85 37.09 25.07
C SER A 400 -19.00 36.13 25.39
N GLN A 401 -20.01 36.06 24.52
CA GLN A 401 -21.16 35.18 24.69
C GLN A 401 -20.79 33.70 24.59
N LEU A 402 -19.96 33.31 23.61
CA LEU A 402 -19.46 31.94 23.47
C LEU A 402 -18.58 31.52 24.66
N ASN A 403 -17.75 32.43 25.17
CA ASN A 403 -16.96 32.17 26.38
C ASN A 403 -17.86 31.95 27.61
N GLN A 404 -18.95 32.71 27.75
CA GLN A 404 -19.93 32.52 28.83
C GLN A 404 -20.67 31.19 28.71
N MET A 405 -21.03 30.76 27.50
CA MET A 405 -21.64 29.43 27.27
C MET A 405 -20.68 28.31 27.66
N ALA A 406 -19.40 28.43 27.31
CA ALA A 406 -18.39 27.45 27.71
C ALA A 406 -18.21 27.40 29.24
N ASP A 407 -18.21 28.54 29.92
CA ASP A 407 -18.12 28.61 31.39
C ASP A 407 -19.38 28.03 32.06
N ALA A 408 -20.57 28.26 31.51
CA ALA A 408 -21.83 27.72 32.03
C ALA A 408 -21.90 26.19 31.89
N ALA A 409 -21.47 25.64 30.75
CA ALA A 409 -21.56 24.20 30.46
C ALA A 409 -20.44 23.38 31.14
N LEU A 410 -19.22 23.94 31.24
CA LEU A 410 -18.02 23.20 31.65
C LEU A 410 -17.38 23.70 32.95
N GLN A 411 -17.82 24.84 33.50
CA GLN A 411 -17.32 25.43 34.75
C GLN A 411 -15.78 25.50 34.77
N ASN A 412 -15.13 24.92 35.79
CA ASN A 412 -13.67 24.91 35.95
C ASN A 412 -12.91 24.16 34.83
N ARG A 413 -13.60 23.52 33.88
CA ARG A 413 -13.01 22.78 32.74
C ARG A 413 -13.16 23.50 31.39
N SER A 414 -13.74 24.71 31.36
CA SER A 414 -13.93 25.51 30.15
C SER A 414 -12.62 26.04 29.54
N LYS A 415 -11.52 26.09 30.31
CA LYS A 415 -10.25 26.72 29.92
C LYS A 415 -9.77 26.31 28.52
N LYS A 416 -9.79 25.02 28.21
CA LYS A 416 -9.34 24.48 26.91
C LYS A 416 -10.26 24.93 25.76
N VAL A 417 -11.57 24.98 25.98
CA VAL A 417 -12.55 25.46 24.99
C VAL A 417 -12.38 26.96 24.75
N LYS A 418 -12.12 27.73 25.81
CA LYS A 418 -11.87 29.18 25.72
C LYS A 418 -10.56 29.49 25.00
N GLU A 419 -9.51 28.70 25.23
CA GLU A 419 -8.24 28.80 24.47
C GLU A 419 -8.46 28.50 22.98
N MET A 420 -9.27 27.50 22.66
CA MET A 420 -9.64 27.20 21.26
C MET A 420 -10.41 28.35 20.62
N LEU A 421 -11.43 28.89 21.30
CA LEU A 421 -12.21 30.04 20.82
C LEU A 421 -11.31 31.28 20.64
N ALA A 422 -10.40 31.55 21.58
CA ALA A 422 -9.46 32.68 21.49
C ALA A 422 -8.43 32.55 20.36
N SER A 423 -8.11 31.31 19.94
CA SER A 423 -7.22 31.04 18.81
C SER A 423 -7.91 31.06 17.45
N THR A 424 -9.22 31.34 17.42
CA THR A 424 -10.02 31.36 16.20
C THR A 424 -9.82 32.66 15.44
N GLU A 425 -9.74 32.58 14.12
CA GLU A 425 -9.78 33.75 13.25
C GLU A 425 -11.15 34.43 13.34
N HIS A 426 -11.20 35.76 13.30
CA HIS A 426 -12.44 36.55 13.41
C HIS A 426 -13.25 36.50 12.09
N ASN A 427 -13.70 35.31 11.72
CA ASN A 427 -14.56 35.04 10.58
C ASN A 427 -15.51 33.86 10.90
N LEU A 428 -16.69 33.84 10.29
CA LEU A 428 -17.74 32.87 10.61
C LEU A 428 -17.33 31.43 10.26
N ASP A 429 -16.65 31.22 9.13
CA ASP A 429 -16.20 29.89 8.70
C ASP A 429 -15.14 29.27 9.63
N GLY A 430 -14.25 30.10 10.18
CA GLY A 430 -13.24 29.72 11.17
C GLY A 430 -13.86 29.40 12.51
N LEU A 431 -14.91 30.13 12.88
CA LEU A 431 -15.71 29.86 14.07
C LEU A 431 -16.46 28.54 13.98
N ASP A 432 -17.12 28.26 12.85
CA ASP A 432 -17.81 26.98 12.61
C ASP A 432 -16.85 25.79 12.73
N ARG A 433 -15.66 25.88 12.12
CA ARG A 433 -14.62 24.84 12.24
C ARG A 433 -14.12 24.66 13.67
N THR A 434 -14.04 25.74 14.44
CA THR A 434 -13.62 25.66 15.84
C THR A 434 -14.70 25.02 16.71
N ILE A 435 -15.97 25.34 16.47
CA ILE A 435 -17.12 24.70 17.13
C ILE A 435 -17.16 23.19 16.82
N ASP A 436 -16.92 22.78 15.57
CA ASP A 436 -16.77 21.37 15.20
C ASP A 436 -15.65 20.68 16.00
N ARG A 437 -14.50 21.35 16.13
CA ARG A 437 -13.36 20.83 16.88
C ARG A 437 -13.64 20.73 18.39
N ILE A 438 -14.42 21.66 18.95
CA ILE A 438 -14.83 21.61 20.36
C ILE A 438 -15.67 20.36 20.63
N SER A 439 -16.58 19.98 19.71
CA SER A 439 -17.40 18.76 19.85
C SER A 439 -16.59 17.46 19.85
N GLN A 440 -15.47 17.44 19.12
CA GLN A 440 -14.59 16.27 18.98
C GLN A 440 -13.45 16.23 20.00
N THR A 441 -13.30 17.30 20.78
CA THR A 441 -12.23 17.40 21.78
C THR A 441 -12.58 16.56 23.00
N SER A 442 -11.67 15.68 23.41
CA SER A 442 -11.78 15.00 24.70
C SER A 442 -11.15 15.86 25.81
N ILE A 443 -11.91 16.08 26.89
CA ILE A 443 -11.44 16.73 28.12
C ILE A 443 -11.62 15.75 29.26
N MET A 444 -10.55 15.49 30.01
CA MET A 444 -10.60 14.57 31.15
C MET A 444 -11.71 14.99 32.13
N PHE A 445 -12.54 14.01 32.52
CA PHE A 445 -13.66 14.18 33.46
C PHE A 445 -14.82 15.05 32.94
N VAL A 446 -14.94 15.23 31.62
CA VAL A 446 -16.10 15.84 30.97
C VAL A 446 -16.77 14.80 30.09
N ASP A 447 -18.09 14.64 30.24
CA ASP A 447 -18.89 13.77 29.39
C ASP A 447 -18.88 14.30 27.94
N PRO A 448 -18.50 13.48 26.94
CA PRO A 448 -18.55 13.87 25.53
C PRO A 448 -19.90 14.46 25.09
N ALA A 449 -21.02 13.97 25.64
CA ALA A 449 -22.34 14.49 25.32
C ALA A 449 -22.51 15.97 25.68
N ARG A 450 -21.84 16.46 26.74
CA ARG A 450 -21.88 17.88 27.13
C ARG A 450 -21.13 18.78 26.15
N LEU A 451 -20.03 18.28 25.57
CA LEU A 451 -19.26 19.02 24.58
C LEU A 451 -19.98 19.07 23.23
N THR A 452 -20.64 17.97 22.85
CA THR A 452 -21.52 17.93 21.67
C THR A 452 -22.71 18.89 21.82
N ASN A 453 -23.36 18.90 22.99
CA ASN A 453 -24.48 19.83 23.25
C ASN A 453 -24.02 21.30 23.24
N LEU A 454 -22.91 21.61 23.91
CA LEU A 454 -22.32 22.96 23.89
C LEU A 454 -22.00 23.42 22.46
N ALA A 455 -21.40 22.54 21.63
CA ALA A 455 -21.08 22.87 20.24
C ALA A 455 -22.36 23.12 19.40
N ASN A 456 -23.43 22.37 19.65
CA ASN A 456 -24.71 22.59 18.97
C ASN A 456 -25.36 23.93 19.38
N GLU A 457 -25.31 24.28 20.66
CA GLU A 457 -25.80 25.58 21.15
C GLU A 457 -24.97 26.74 20.59
N MET A 458 -23.65 26.61 20.55
CA MET A 458 -22.76 27.61 19.94
C MET A 458 -23.04 27.79 18.45
N ARG A 459 -23.34 26.71 17.72
CA ARG A 459 -23.68 26.77 16.30
C ARG A 459 -24.99 27.52 16.03
N GLN A 460 -26.01 27.31 16.87
CA GLN A 460 -27.26 28.06 16.76
C GLN A 460 -27.01 29.56 16.90
N LEU A 461 -26.19 29.95 17.88
CA LEU A 461 -25.84 31.35 18.11
C LEU A 461 -25.07 31.98 16.94
N VAL A 462 -24.20 31.22 16.27
CA VAL A 462 -23.45 31.68 15.09
C VAL A 462 -24.35 31.78 13.86
N GLU A 463 -25.33 30.89 13.71
CA GLU A 463 -26.33 30.95 12.64
C GLU A 463 -27.23 32.19 12.76
N GLU A 464 -27.50 32.67 13.98
CA GLU A 464 -28.24 33.92 14.22
C GLU A 464 -27.47 35.19 13.82
N GLN A 465 -26.15 35.09 13.59
CA GLN A 465 -25.28 36.20 13.14
C GLN A 465 -25.05 36.20 11.62
N ARG A 466 -25.55 35.19 10.90
CA ARG A 466 -25.59 35.12 9.44
C ARG A 466 -26.84 35.81 8.91
#